data_AF-A0A7X4DUA2-F1
#
_entry.id   AF-A0A7X4DUA2-F1
#
_cell.length_a   1.000
_cell.length_b   1.000
_cell.length_c   1.000
_cell.angle_alpha   90.00
_cell.angle_beta   90.00
_cell.angle_gamma   90.00
#
_symmetry.space_group_name_H-M   'P 1'
#
loop_
_entity.id
_entity.type
_entity.pdbx_description
1 polymer ?
#
loop_
_entity_poly.entity_id
_entity_poly.type
_entity_poly.pdbx_seq_one_letter_code
_entity_poly.pdbx_strand_id
1 'polypeptide(L)' 'MKFFVDTADTAAIRELNELGMVDGVTTNPSLIHKSGRDIKEVVAEIAEMVDGPVSAETVATD' A
#
# COMPACT_ATOMS: atom_id res chain seq x y z
N MET A 1 -10.20 15.53 -7.19
CA MET A 1 -9.38 15.32 -5.97
C MET A 1 -9.17 13.82 -5.85
N LYS A 2 -7.99 13.36 -5.43
CA LYS A 2 -7.71 11.92 -5.24
C LYS A 2 -7.36 11.65 -3.78
N PHE A 3 -7.76 10.51 -3.25
CA PHE A 3 -7.53 10.04 -1.90
C PHE A 3 -6.57 8.87 -1.88
N PHE A 4 -5.40 9.07 -1.29
CA PHE A 4 -4.37 8.05 -1.18
C PHE A 4 -4.29 7.59 0.26
N VAL A 5 -4.26 6.28 0.47
CA VAL A 5 -4.11 5.68 1.80
C VAL A 5 -2.63 5.42 2.06
N ASP A 6 -2.12 5.91 3.20
CA ASP A 6 -0.71 5.76 3.59
C ASP A 6 -0.57 4.68 4.67
N THR A 7 -0.52 3.43 4.24
CA THR A 7 -0.40 2.27 5.15
C THR A 7 0.11 1.04 4.40
N ALA A 8 0.63 0.07 5.17
CA ALA A 8 0.95 -1.28 4.70
C ALA A 8 -0.01 -2.34 5.29
N ASP A 9 -1.06 -1.90 5.99
CA ASP A 9 -2.12 -2.78 6.49
C ASP A 9 -3.10 -3.11 5.37
N THR A 10 -2.97 -4.32 4.81
CA THR A 10 -3.77 -4.76 3.66
C THR A 10 -5.24 -5.00 4.01
N ALA A 11 -5.58 -5.22 5.28
CA ALA A 11 -6.98 -5.35 5.72
C ALA A 11 -7.67 -3.98 5.70
N ALA A 12 -7.01 -2.94 6.23
CA ALA A 12 -7.53 -1.58 6.21
C ALA A 12 -7.66 -1.03 4.77
N ILE A 13 -6.69 -1.33 3.90
CA ILE A 13 -6.74 -0.94 2.48
C ILE A 13 -7.94 -1.60 1.79
N ARG A 14 -8.15 -2.90 2.02
CA ARG A 14 -9.28 -3.64 1.45
C ARG A 14 -10.62 -3.03 1.85
N GLU A 15 -10.81 -2.76 3.14
CA GLU A 15 -12.05 -2.16 3.66
C GLU A 15 -12.32 -0.78 3.01
N LEU A 16 -11.31 0.10 2.97
CA LEU A 16 -11.46 1.41 2.34
C LEU A 16 -11.71 1.33 0.82
N ASN A 17 -11.09 0.36 0.15
CA ASN A 17 -11.26 0.16 -1.28
C ASN A 17 -12.66 -0.36 -1.62
N GLU A 18 -13.22 -1.26 -0.81
CA GLU A 18 -14.61 -1.73 -0.93
C GLU A 18 -15.64 -0.60 -0.72
N LEU A 19 -15.30 0.42 0.07
CA LEU A 19 -16.09 1.63 0.24
C LEU A 19 -15.93 2.65 -0.91
N GLY A 20 -15.07 2.38 -1.89
CA GLY A 20 -14.78 3.29 -3.00
C GLY A 20 -14.03 4.55 -2.59
N MET A 21 -13.26 4.49 -1.49
CA MET A 21 -12.55 5.65 -0.93
C MET A 21 -11.06 5.72 -1.31
N VAL A 22 -10.56 4.77 -2.10
CA VAL A 22 -9.12 4.63 -2.40
C VAL A 22 -8.86 4.88 -3.88
N ASP A 23 -8.13 5.94 -4.19
CA ASP A 23 -7.61 6.25 -5.53
C ASP A 23 -6.18 5.74 -5.74
N GLY A 24 -5.51 5.29 -4.67
CA GLY A 24 -4.14 4.80 -4.67
C GLY A 24 -3.61 4.55 -3.25
N VAL A 25 -2.44 3.93 -3.15
CA VAL A 25 -1.80 3.60 -1.87
C VAL A 25 -0.34 4.05 -1.88
N THR A 26 0.12 4.62 -0.78
CA THR A 26 1.54 4.88 -0.53
C THR A 26 2.07 3.99 0.58
N THR A 27 3.27 3.46 0.36
CA THR A 27 4.02 2.71 1.35
C THR A 27 5.43 3.28 1.45
N ASN A 28 6.07 3.02 2.59
CA ASN A 28 7.47 3.33 2.84
C ASN A 28 8.09 2.21 3.68
N PRO A 29 9.43 2.15 3.83
CA PRO A 29 10.09 1.06 4.55
C PRO A 29 9.64 0.94 6.00
N SER A 30 9.26 2.05 6.65
CA SER A 30 8.79 2.04 8.04
C SER A 30 7.40 1.42 8.18
N LEU A 31 6.47 1.69 7.25
CA LEU A 31 5.15 1.08 7.23
C LEU A 31 5.23 -0.42 6.94
N ILE A 32 6.04 -0.80 5.96
CA ILE A 32 6.29 -2.21 5.63
C ILE A 32 6.92 -2.93 6.83
N HIS A 33 7.90 -2.33 7.49
CA HIS A 33 8.51 -2.90 8.69
C HIS A 33 7.48 -3.12 9.82
N LYS A 34 6.58 -2.16 10.04
CA LYS A 34 5.49 -2.28 11.04
C LYS A 34 4.50 -3.40 10.69
N SER A 35 4.30 -3.70 9.41
CA SER A 35 3.45 -4.83 8.99
C SER A 35 4.03 -6.19 9.38
N GLY A 36 5.36 -6.28 9.56
CA GLY A 36 6.07 -7.53 9.88
C GLY A 36 6.10 -8.55 8.74
N ARG A 37 5.73 -8.16 7.52
CA ARG A 37 5.63 -9.02 6.33
C ARG A 37 6.70 -8.68 5.29
N ASP A 38 6.91 -9.58 4.33
CA ASP A 38 7.80 -9.32 3.21
C ASP A 38 7.25 -8.19 2.31
N ILE A 39 8.13 -7.28 1.89
CA ILE A 39 7.74 -6.12 1.08
C ILE A 39 7.08 -6.53 -0.24
N LYS A 40 7.59 -7.56 -0.92
CA LYS A 40 7.07 -7.96 -2.22
C LYS A 40 5.70 -8.56 -2.09
N GLU A 41 5.47 -9.34 -1.03
CA GLU A 41 4.16 -9.91 -0.73
C GLU A 41 3.13 -8.81 -0.46
N VAL A 42 3.45 -7.85 0.42
CA VAL A 42 2.53 -6.75 0.76
C VAL A 42 2.24 -5.86 -0.45
N VAL A 43 3.27 -5.45 -1.19
CA VAL A 43 3.09 -4.57 -2.36
C VAL A 43 2.32 -5.29 -3.47
N ALA A 44 2.57 -6.58 -3.72
CA ALA A 44 1.82 -7.36 -4.69
C ALA A 44 0.34 -7.49 -4.28
N GLU A 45 0.06 -7.80 -3.01
CA GLU A 45 -1.31 -7.91 -2.50
C GLU A 45 -2.07 -6.58 -2.64
N ILE A 46 -1.42 -5.45 -2.34
CA ILE A 46 -2.01 -4.10 -2.52
C ILE A 46 -2.28 -3.83 -4.01
N ALA A 47 -1.33 -4.15 -4.90
CA ALA A 47 -1.48 -3.95 -6.34
C ALA A 47 -2.55 -4.85 -6.97
N GLU A 48 -2.82 -6.02 -6.38
CA GLU A 48 -3.91 -6.90 -6.81
C GLU A 48 -5.30 -6.38 -6.39
N MET A 49 -5.39 -5.63 -5.29
CA MET A 49 -6.68 -5.14 -4.77
C MET A 49 -7.02 -3.69 -5.17
N VAL A 50 -6.02 -2.86 -5.45
CA VAL A 50 -6.20 -1.43 -5.77
C VAL A 50 -5.97 -1.19 -7.27
N ASP A 51 -7.00 -0.73 -7.98
CA ASP A 51 -6.92 -0.37 -9.41
C ASP A 51 -6.06 0.89 -9.67
N GLY A 52 -5.77 1.65 -8.61
CA GLY A 52 -4.98 2.87 -8.62
C GLY A 52 -3.47 2.67 -8.42
N PRO A 53 -2.68 3.77 -8.42
CA PRO A 53 -1.24 3.69 -8.22
C PRO A 53 -0.86 3.15 -6.84
N VAL A 54 0.14 2.27 -6.80
CA VAL A 54 0.77 1.78 -5.57
C VAL A 54 2.22 2.24 -5.54
N SER A 55 2.55 3.12 -4.60
CA SER A 55 3.92 3.62 -4.41
C SER A 55 4.65 2.76 -3.39
N ALA A 56 5.82 2.26 -3.77
CA ALA A 56 6.73 1.50 -2.90
C ALA A 56 8.15 2.07 -3.02
N GLU A 57 8.72 2.46 -1.89
CA GLU A 57 10.08 3.01 -1.83
C GLU A 57 11.15 1.92 -1.79
N THR A 58 12.26 2.17 -2.47
CA THR A 58 13.48 1.36 -2.34
C THR A 58 14.32 1.84 -1.17
N VAL A 59 15.15 0.95 -0.63
CA VAL A 59 16.14 1.29 0.41
C VAL A 59 17.56 1.44 -0.12
N ALA A 60 17.81 1.01 -1.38
CA ALA A 60 19.05 1.29 -2.07
C ALA A 60 19.17 2.79 -2.31
N THR A 61 20.38 3.32 -2.12
CA THR A 61 20.68 4.75 -2.28
C THR A 61 21.34 5.06 -3.63
N ASP A 62 21.62 4.04 -4.43
CA ASP A 62 22.34 4.05 -5.70
C ASP A 62 21.67 3.13 -6.74
#